data_AF-A0A955KN43-F1
#
_entry.id   AF-A0A955KN43-F1
#
_cell.length_a   1.000
_cell.length_b   1.000
_cell.length_c   1.000
_cell.angle_alpha   90.00
_cell.angle_beta   90.00
_cell.angle_gamma   90.00
#
_symmetry.space_group_name_H-M   'P 1'
#
loop_
_entity.id
_entity.type
_entity.pdbx_description
1 polymer ?
#
loop_
_entity_poly.entity_id
_entity_poly.type
_entity_poly.pdbx_seq_one_letter_code
_entity_poly.pdbx_strand_id
1 'polypeptide(L)'
;MFKIGFHTAGSGGNPTGLGRFLSAAGRNPHATQVVVCADGNTGFLDTNPASSVLLYRRTEIPDGVGGTMPDYPNMDNDPVVEAASYWERYKEAMHKGFSKDHVWVQTINEPNRSVQSADWLGKFSLAQAKLVNADGYKYMAFGYSTGTPDEGAWETDGMLDYLRYCAENQENAGVCLHEYSLDPKSIQTGHPHLVGRFKQLFDTCDRHGIARPKVIIGEAGWAHDSVPESPLGLDDLKWLADVYAPYDDVLGAALWWLGPKFDGIANRLQPYTESMIPLAESYVFRGEPNTAPAVDTSGGGGGGGGDSGGAPSIINADFGGGYVDATDDSMFFAQHIPNGWNLNASGTPVAPECTVYADTAYRLVGAGPFKATLSQIVRGLNPDGFYR
;
A
#
# COMPACT_ATOMS: atom_id res chain seq x y z
N MET A 1 -15.31 10.41 7.48
CA MET A 1 -14.30 11.49 7.57
C MET A 1 -13.48 11.54 6.28
N PHE A 2 -12.88 12.68 5.94
CA PHE A 2 -11.81 12.77 4.94
C PHE A 2 -10.52 12.21 5.58
N LYS A 3 -9.97 11.14 5.02
CA LYS A 3 -8.86 10.40 5.64
C LYS A 3 -7.67 10.22 4.71
N ILE A 4 -7.40 11.20 3.85
CA ILE A 4 -6.28 11.16 2.90
C ILE A 4 -5.24 12.19 3.31
N GLY A 5 -3.98 11.78 3.36
CA GLY A 5 -2.83 12.64 3.61
C GLY A 5 -1.63 12.22 2.77
N PHE A 6 -0.41 12.35 3.29
CA PHE A 6 0.81 12.21 2.51
C PHE A 6 1.84 11.28 3.14
N HIS A 7 2.55 10.54 2.30
CA HIS A 7 3.74 9.78 2.69
C HIS A 7 5.00 10.62 2.44
N THR A 8 5.87 10.75 3.45
CA THR A 8 7.06 11.62 3.46
C THR A 8 8.34 10.89 3.90
N ALA A 9 9.51 11.46 3.59
CA ALA A 9 10.80 10.97 4.07
C ALA A 9 11.35 11.82 5.23
N GLY A 10 12.23 11.24 6.04
CA GLY A 10 13.05 11.97 7.01
C GLY A 10 14.07 12.92 6.37
N SER A 11 14.40 12.74 5.10
CA SER A 11 15.29 13.64 4.36
C SER A 11 15.03 13.63 2.85
N GLY A 12 15.31 14.75 2.19
CA GLY A 12 15.13 14.91 0.73
C GLY A 12 13.67 15.09 0.30
N GLY A 13 13.42 14.94 -1.01
CA GLY A 13 12.09 15.06 -1.60
C GLY A 13 11.60 16.51 -1.74
N ASN A 14 10.28 16.69 -1.73
CA ASN A 14 9.62 17.99 -1.85
C ASN A 14 8.34 18.07 -0.99
N PRO A 15 8.46 18.21 0.34
CA PRO A 15 7.31 18.34 1.25
C PRO A 15 6.73 19.76 1.31
N THR A 16 7.11 20.66 0.40
CA THR A 16 6.66 22.05 0.40
C THR A 16 5.13 22.13 0.38
N GLY A 17 4.53 22.94 1.25
CA GLY A 17 3.06 23.08 1.35
C GLY A 17 2.38 22.09 2.30
N LEU A 18 3.06 21.01 2.72
CA LEU A 18 2.48 19.98 3.61
C LEU A 18 1.90 20.57 4.91
N GLY A 19 2.62 21.47 5.59
CA GLY A 19 2.12 22.10 6.82
C GLY A 19 0.84 22.91 6.61
N ARG A 20 0.65 23.54 5.44
CA ARG A 20 -0.59 24.26 5.11
C ARG A 20 -1.75 23.29 4.90
N PHE A 21 -1.52 22.21 4.16
CA PHE A 21 -2.48 21.12 4.02
C PHE A 21 -2.90 20.56 5.38
N LEU A 22 -1.94 20.19 6.22
CA LEU A 22 -2.21 19.61 7.53
C LEU A 22 -2.99 20.59 8.40
N SER A 23 -2.59 21.86 8.42
CA SER A 23 -3.34 22.91 9.13
C SER A 23 -4.78 23.03 8.65
N ALA A 24 -5.02 22.94 7.34
CA ALA A 24 -6.37 22.98 6.76
C ALA A 24 -7.21 21.76 7.15
N ALA A 25 -6.66 20.55 6.99
CA ALA A 25 -7.32 19.32 7.42
C ALA A 25 -7.67 19.35 8.92
N GLY A 26 -6.75 19.83 9.77
CA GLY A 26 -6.97 19.94 11.22
C GLY A 26 -8.05 20.95 11.65
N ARG A 27 -8.50 21.84 10.76
CA ARG A 27 -9.63 22.76 11.03
C ARG A 27 -10.99 22.15 10.72
N ASN A 28 -11.06 21.11 9.89
CA ASN A 28 -12.32 20.44 9.57
C ASN A 28 -12.58 19.29 10.56
N PRO A 29 -13.64 19.34 11.38
CA PRO A 29 -13.98 18.25 12.30
C PRO A 29 -14.35 16.94 11.60
N HIS A 30 -14.55 16.97 10.28
CA HIS A 30 -14.82 15.79 9.45
C HIS A 30 -13.59 15.31 8.69
N ALA A 31 -12.38 15.79 9.02
CA ALA A 31 -11.12 15.36 8.40
C ALA A 31 -10.13 14.82 9.44
N THR A 32 -9.26 13.92 8.99
CA THR A 32 -8.16 13.34 9.76
C THR A 32 -6.84 13.72 9.09
N GLN A 33 -5.88 14.23 9.87
CA GLN A 33 -4.54 14.51 9.38
C GLN A 33 -3.75 13.20 9.31
N VAL A 34 -3.43 12.73 8.10
CA VAL A 34 -2.71 11.47 7.91
C VAL A 34 -1.29 11.75 7.44
N VAL A 35 -0.29 11.25 8.15
CA VAL A 35 1.12 11.32 7.72
C VAL A 35 1.79 9.97 7.95
N VAL A 36 2.35 9.41 6.89
CA VAL A 36 3.26 8.27 6.98
C VAL A 36 4.66 8.79 6.72
N CYS A 37 5.61 8.54 7.62
CA CYS A 37 6.99 8.99 7.44
C CYS A 37 7.96 7.82 7.47
N ALA A 38 8.75 7.68 6.41
CA ALA A 38 9.91 6.79 6.38
C ALA A 38 11.13 7.53 6.94
N ASP A 39 11.89 6.87 7.82
CA ASP A 39 13.22 7.29 8.28
C ASP A 39 13.31 8.65 8.98
N GLY A 40 12.19 9.19 9.44
CA GLY A 40 12.16 10.45 10.19
C GLY A 40 10.77 10.83 10.67
N ASN A 41 10.51 12.13 10.74
CA ASN A 41 9.29 12.69 11.33
C ASN A 41 8.73 13.90 10.56
N THR A 42 9.07 14.03 9.27
CA THR A 42 8.57 15.12 8.42
C THR A 42 7.04 15.15 8.45
N GLY A 43 6.47 16.31 8.80
CA GLY A 43 5.02 16.50 8.92
C GLY A 43 4.40 16.05 10.25
N PHE A 44 5.08 15.25 11.08
CA PHE A 44 4.49 14.77 12.35
C PHE A 44 4.19 15.92 13.32
N LEU A 45 5.15 16.84 13.48
CA LEU A 45 5.05 17.99 14.39
C LEU A 45 4.09 19.09 13.89
N ASP A 46 3.68 19.02 12.62
CA ASP A 46 2.74 19.97 12.01
C ASP A 46 1.27 19.54 12.21
N THR A 47 1.04 18.40 12.87
CA THR A 47 -0.31 17.86 13.12
C THR A 47 -0.85 18.23 14.50
N ASN A 48 -2.17 18.21 14.64
CA ASN A 48 -2.84 18.23 15.93
C ASN A 48 -3.02 16.78 16.41
N PRO A 49 -2.43 16.40 17.56
CA PRO A 49 -2.52 15.03 18.07
C PRO A 49 -3.95 14.51 18.26
N ALA A 50 -4.92 15.38 18.54
CA ALA A 50 -6.31 14.97 18.72
C ALA A 50 -7.02 14.54 17.42
N SER A 51 -6.44 14.84 16.26
CA SER A 51 -7.06 14.63 14.95
C SER A 51 -6.11 14.00 13.93
N SER A 52 -4.97 13.45 14.37
CA SER A 52 -3.95 12.91 13.48
C SER A 52 -3.70 11.43 13.63
N VAL A 53 -3.35 10.81 12.50
CA VAL A 53 -2.91 9.43 12.37
C VAL A 53 -1.50 9.49 11.80
N LEU A 54 -0.53 9.10 12.62
CA LEU A 54 0.89 9.13 12.29
C LEU A 54 1.44 7.72 12.24
N LEU A 55 2.10 7.36 11.14
CA LEU A 55 2.76 6.07 10.98
C LEU A 55 4.24 6.28 10.67
N TYR A 56 5.10 5.73 11.51
CA TYR A 56 6.54 5.70 11.29
C TYR A 56 6.95 4.35 10.71
N ARG A 57 7.80 4.38 9.68
CA ARG A 57 8.55 3.22 9.23
C ARG A 57 10.03 3.53 9.08
N ARG A 58 10.85 2.50 9.16
CA ARG A 58 12.28 2.53 8.87
C ARG A 58 12.51 1.71 7.60
N THR A 59 13.26 2.23 6.63
CA THR A 59 13.50 1.51 5.36
C THR A 59 14.75 0.62 5.39
N GLU A 60 15.68 0.93 6.28
CA GLU A 60 16.92 0.16 6.47
C GLU A 60 17.20 -0.03 7.96
N ILE A 61 17.42 -1.27 8.37
CA ILE A 61 17.74 -1.65 9.75
C ILE A 61 19.13 -2.31 9.82
N PRO A 62 19.83 -2.27 10.97
CA PRO A 62 21.07 -3.02 11.16
C PRO A 62 20.86 -4.51 10.90
N ASP A 63 21.80 -5.16 10.20
CA ASP A 63 21.73 -6.61 9.95
C ASP A 63 22.21 -7.47 11.14
N GLY A 64 22.84 -6.85 12.14
CA GLY A 64 23.40 -7.52 13.32
C GLY A 64 24.85 -8.01 13.15
N VAL A 65 25.44 -7.87 11.97
CA VAL A 65 26.86 -8.19 11.68
C VAL A 65 27.66 -6.98 11.18
N GLY A 66 27.06 -5.78 11.22
CA GLY A 66 27.72 -4.49 10.95
C GLY A 66 27.32 -3.84 9.64
N GLY A 67 26.34 -4.39 8.92
CA GLY A 67 25.71 -3.80 7.75
C GLY A 67 24.26 -3.34 8.01
N THR A 68 23.57 -2.98 6.93
CA THR A 68 22.13 -2.72 6.94
C THR A 68 21.42 -3.70 6.01
N MET A 69 20.21 -4.08 6.39
CA MET A 69 19.30 -4.87 5.57
C MET A 69 18.02 -4.06 5.33
N PRO A 70 17.29 -4.36 4.23
CA PRO A 70 15.91 -3.95 4.07
C PRO A 70 15.09 -4.19 5.34
N ASP A 71 13.98 -3.46 5.47
CA ASP A 71 12.96 -3.65 6.50
C ASP A 71 12.14 -4.93 6.29
N TYR A 72 12.85 -6.06 6.20
CA TYR A 72 12.33 -7.39 5.92
C TYR A 72 12.96 -8.40 6.89
N PRO A 73 12.18 -9.15 7.68
CA PRO A 73 12.73 -10.09 8.66
C PRO A 73 13.33 -11.33 8.00
N ASN A 74 14.31 -11.98 8.64
CA ASN A 74 14.86 -13.22 8.10
C ASN A 74 13.88 -14.39 8.33
N MET A 75 13.24 -14.85 7.25
CA MET A 75 12.22 -15.89 7.30
C MET A 75 12.77 -17.32 7.45
N ASP A 76 14.09 -17.53 7.34
CA ASP A 76 14.72 -18.82 7.64
C ASP A 76 14.76 -19.10 9.15
N ASN A 77 14.62 -18.06 9.96
CA ASN A 77 14.58 -18.17 11.41
C ASN A 77 13.19 -18.57 11.91
N ASP A 78 13.14 -19.09 13.15
CA ASP A 78 11.87 -19.21 13.87
C ASP A 78 11.21 -17.81 14.01
N PRO A 79 9.90 -17.67 13.70
CA PRO A 79 9.24 -16.36 13.65
C PRO A 79 9.23 -15.63 15.00
N VAL A 80 9.19 -16.36 16.12
CA VAL A 80 9.17 -15.75 17.46
C VAL A 80 10.57 -15.29 17.86
N VAL A 81 11.59 -16.10 17.55
CA VAL A 81 13.00 -15.72 17.76
C VAL A 81 13.40 -14.54 16.89
N GLU A 82 13.00 -14.54 15.62
CA GLU A 82 13.27 -13.42 14.71
C GLU A 82 12.54 -12.16 15.14
N ALA A 83 11.28 -12.24 15.61
CA ALA A 83 10.59 -11.08 16.14
C ALA A 83 11.38 -10.39 17.26
N ALA A 84 11.86 -11.16 18.24
CA ALA A 84 12.65 -10.60 19.34
C ALA A 84 13.94 -9.92 18.84
N SER A 85 14.71 -10.59 17.98
CA SER A 85 15.96 -10.04 17.45
C SER A 85 15.74 -8.82 16.56
N TYR A 86 14.69 -8.85 15.73
CA TYR A 86 14.32 -7.80 14.80
C TYR A 86 13.83 -6.56 15.55
N TRP A 87 13.02 -6.71 16.60
CA TRP A 87 12.56 -5.58 17.39
C TRP A 87 13.70 -4.83 18.07
N GLU A 88 14.69 -5.52 18.62
CA GLU A 88 15.84 -4.86 19.24
C GLU A 88 16.63 -4.03 18.21
N ARG A 89 16.91 -4.60 17.03
CA ARG A 89 17.60 -3.90 15.94
C ARG A 89 16.78 -2.71 15.42
N TYR A 90 15.48 -2.90 15.23
CA TYR A 90 14.56 -1.84 14.81
C TYR A 90 14.50 -0.72 15.83
N LYS A 91 14.34 -1.06 17.12
CA LYS A 91 14.35 -0.10 18.22
C LYS A 91 15.65 0.68 18.26
N GLU A 92 16.80 0.05 18.06
CA GLU A 92 18.07 0.78 18.08
C GLU A 92 18.12 1.84 16.96
N ALA A 93 17.69 1.48 15.76
CA ALA A 93 17.79 2.32 14.57
C ALA A 93 16.65 3.34 14.40
N MET A 94 15.48 3.10 14.99
CA MET A 94 14.32 3.95 14.76
C MET A 94 14.55 5.39 15.26
N HIS A 95 13.93 6.33 14.56
CA HIS A 95 13.91 7.72 14.98
C HIS A 95 13.37 7.86 16.41
N LYS A 96 13.96 8.77 17.20
CA LYS A 96 13.62 8.97 18.61
C LYS A 96 12.85 10.27 18.80
N GLY A 97 12.06 10.34 19.86
CA GLY A 97 11.42 11.59 20.29
C GLY A 97 10.02 11.84 19.75
N PHE A 98 9.40 10.88 19.04
CA PHE A 98 7.95 10.89 18.83
C PHE A 98 7.21 10.19 19.98
N SER A 99 5.94 10.58 20.19
CA SER A 99 5.11 10.02 21.25
C SER A 99 4.70 8.59 20.94
N LYS A 100 5.02 7.67 21.85
CA LYS A 100 4.79 6.23 21.63
C LYS A 100 3.31 5.84 21.58
N ASP A 101 2.48 6.58 22.31
CA ASP A 101 1.03 6.42 22.43
C ASP A 101 0.25 7.04 21.25
N HIS A 102 0.93 7.84 20.43
CA HIS A 102 0.32 8.54 19.29
C HIS A 102 0.78 7.99 17.93
N VAL A 103 2.06 7.65 17.81
CA VAL A 103 2.67 7.21 16.55
C VAL A 103 2.61 5.69 16.44
N TRP A 104 2.03 5.20 15.36
CA TRP A 104 2.09 3.80 14.95
C TRP A 104 3.47 3.47 14.38
N VAL A 105 3.97 2.28 14.64
CA VAL A 105 5.22 1.77 14.08
C VAL A 105 4.92 0.60 13.15
N GLN A 106 5.36 0.73 11.90
CA GLN A 106 5.38 -0.35 10.91
C GLN A 106 6.80 -0.87 10.75
N THR A 107 7.00 -2.17 10.96
CA THR A 107 8.33 -2.78 10.98
C THR A 107 8.68 -3.57 9.73
N ILE A 108 7.70 -3.80 8.85
CA ILE A 108 7.86 -4.58 7.61
C ILE A 108 7.23 -3.78 6.47
N ASN A 109 7.88 -3.79 5.30
CA ASN A 109 7.37 -3.22 4.06
C ASN A 109 7.30 -4.27 2.95
N GLU A 110 6.15 -4.33 2.29
CA GLU A 110 5.89 -5.15 1.10
C GLU A 110 6.44 -6.59 1.19
N PRO A 111 6.05 -7.37 2.21
CA PRO A 111 6.61 -8.69 2.41
C PRO A 111 6.19 -9.69 1.32
N ASN A 112 6.83 -10.87 1.32
CA ASN A 112 6.50 -11.96 0.40
C ASN A 112 5.01 -12.30 0.45
N ARG A 113 4.43 -12.45 -0.74
CA ARG A 113 2.99 -12.59 -0.98
C ARG A 113 2.42 -13.99 -0.72
N SER A 114 3.26 -15.03 -0.67
CA SER A 114 2.79 -16.41 -0.68
C SER A 114 2.03 -16.80 0.59
N VAL A 115 1.10 -17.75 0.48
CA VAL A 115 0.34 -18.28 1.63
C VAL A 115 1.28 -18.87 2.70
N GLN A 116 2.34 -19.55 2.29
CA GLN A 116 3.33 -20.10 3.23
C GLN A 116 4.05 -18.99 3.99
N SER A 117 4.47 -17.94 3.28
CA SER A 117 5.07 -16.76 3.91
C SER A 117 4.09 -16.05 4.85
N ALA A 118 2.81 -15.97 4.49
CA ALA A 118 1.78 -15.33 5.30
C ALA A 118 1.60 -15.99 6.67
N ASP A 119 1.62 -17.32 6.76
CA ASP A 119 1.52 -18.02 8.06
C ASP A 119 2.71 -17.69 8.98
N TRP A 120 3.93 -17.69 8.42
CA TRP A 120 5.13 -17.28 9.15
C TRP A 120 5.04 -15.81 9.58
N LEU A 121 4.63 -14.93 8.67
CA LEU A 121 4.49 -13.50 8.93
C LEU A 121 3.45 -13.22 10.01
N GLY A 122 2.32 -13.94 10.03
CA GLY A 122 1.32 -13.82 11.09
C GLY A 122 1.88 -14.20 12.46
N LYS A 123 2.63 -15.30 12.57
CA LYS A 123 3.31 -15.71 13.81
C LYS A 123 4.35 -14.68 14.26
N PHE A 124 5.16 -14.18 13.32
CA PHE A 124 6.15 -13.13 13.56
C PHE A 124 5.48 -11.84 14.04
N SER A 125 4.45 -11.37 13.35
CA SER A 125 3.76 -10.13 13.68
C SER A 125 2.98 -10.20 14.98
N LEU A 126 2.45 -11.36 15.36
CA LEU A 126 1.90 -11.58 16.70
C LEU A 126 2.97 -11.41 17.79
N ALA A 127 4.14 -12.03 17.61
CA ALA A 127 5.24 -11.91 18.55
C ALA A 127 5.77 -10.46 18.61
N GLN A 128 5.94 -9.80 17.46
CA GLN A 128 6.29 -8.39 17.35
C GLN A 128 5.29 -7.50 18.07
N ALA A 129 4.00 -7.64 17.79
CA ALA A 129 2.97 -6.78 18.37
C ALA A 129 3.02 -6.81 19.90
N LYS A 130 3.18 -8.01 20.49
CA LYS A 130 3.35 -8.18 21.94
C LYS A 130 4.58 -7.44 22.48
N LEU A 131 5.72 -7.53 21.80
CA LEU A 131 6.96 -6.85 22.21
C LEU A 131 6.86 -5.32 22.06
N VAL A 132 6.36 -4.86 20.90
CA VAL A 132 6.18 -3.44 20.58
C VAL A 132 5.20 -2.79 21.56
N ASN A 133 4.07 -3.44 21.84
CA ASN A 133 3.09 -2.95 22.80
C ASN A 133 3.61 -3.00 24.24
N ALA A 134 4.37 -4.02 24.62
CA ALA A 134 5.01 -4.08 25.94
C ALA A 134 5.98 -2.90 26.17
N ASP A 135 6.64 -2.41 25.11
CA ASP A 135 7.49 -1.22 25.15
C ASP A 135 6.71 0.12 25.04
N GLY A 136 5.38 0.05 25.00
CA GLY A 136 4.45 1.18 24.99
C GLY A 136 4.20 1.79 23.61
N TYR A 137 4.61 1.15 22.53
CA TYR A 137 4.37 1.61 21.16
C TYR A 137 3.12 0.96 20.56
N LYS A 138 2.51 1.64 19.58
CA LYS A 138 1.45 1.07 18.74
C LYS A 138 2.08 0.39 17.51
N TYR A 139 1.50 -0.71 17.04
CA TYR A 139 2.06 -1.55 15.99
C TYR A 139 1.13 -1.71 14.79
N MET A 140 1.69 -1.64 13.58
CA MET A 140 1.00 -1.89 12.31
C MET A 140 1.80 -2.90 11.47
N ALA A 141 1.26 -4.08 11.21
CA ALA A 141 1.81 -5.04 10.24
C ALA A 141 0.95 -5.03 8.96
N PHE A 142 1.37 -5.16 7.73
CA PHE A 142 2.60 -5.70 7.18
C PHE A 142 3.17 -4.77 6.11
N GLY A 143 2.39 -3.79 5.65
CA GLY A 143 2.71 -3.01 4.46
C GLY A 143 2.60 -3.84 3.19
N TYR A 144 1.69 -4.82 3.11
CA TYR A 144 1.55 -5.62 1.89
C TYR A 144 1.37 -4.70 0.69
N SER A 145 2.12 -4.99 -0.38
CA SER A 145 1.98 -4.26 -1.63
C SER A 145 0.57 -4.43 -2.23
N THR A 146 0.29 -3.65 -3.25
CA THR A 146 -0.97 -3.75 -3.99
C THR A 146 -1.11 -5.13 -4.64
N GLY A 147 -2.29 -5.73 -4.49
CA GLY A 147 -2.57 -7.07 -5.02
C GLY A 147 -1.97 -8.23 -4.21
N THR A 148 -1.37 -7.96 -3.04
CA THR A 148 -0.82 -8.98 -2.13
C THR A 148 -1.44 -8.85 -0.73
N PRO A 149 -1.48 -9.89 0.11
CA PRO A 149 -0.97 -11.23 -0.14
C PRO A 149 -1.85 -12.04 -1.10
N ASP A 150 -1.40 -13.23 -1.46
CA ASP A 150 -2.15 -14.17 -2.28
C ASP A 150 -3.46 -14.61 -1.61
N GLU A 151 -4.42 -15.05 -2.42
CA GLU A 151 -5.67 -15.61 -1.92
C GLU A 151 -5.42 -16.75 -0.92
N GLY A 152 -6.15 -16.76 0.19
CA GLY A 152 -5.98 -17.73 1.27
C GLY A 152 -4.92 -17.36 2.32
N ALA A 153 -4.12 -16.31 2.09
CA ALA A 153 -3.09 -15.89 3.02
C ALA A 153 -3.66 -15.39 4.36
N TRP A 154 -4.76 -14.61 4.32
CA TRP A 154 -5.39 -14.07 5.54
C TRP A 154 -6.02 -15.17 6.41
N GLU A 155 -6.30 -16.33 5.83
CA GLU A 155 -6.95 -17.48 6.47
C GLU A 155 -5.97 -18.48 7.09
N THR A 156 -4.66 -18.24 6.98
CA THR A 156 -3.65 -19.05 7.66
C THR A 156 -3.75 -18.90 9.18
N ASP A 157 -3.39 -19.95 9.93
CA ASP A 157 -3.48 -19.95 11.39
C ASP A 157 -2.71 -18.79 12.02
N GLY A 158 -1.48 -18.54 11.56
CA GLY A 158 -0.66 -17.43 12.04
C GLY A 158 -1.29 -16.07 11.81
N MET A 159 -1.93 -15.86 10.64
CA MET A 159 -2.60 -14.59 10.33
C MET A 159 -3.86 -14.42 11.18
N LEU A 160 -4.67 -15.46 11.32
CA LEU A 160 -5.86 -15.43 12.17
C LEU A 160 -5.52 -15.16 13.63
N ASP A 161 -4.43 -15.73 14.15
CA ASP A 161 -3.98 -15.47 15.53
C ASP A 161 -3.52 -14.01 15.72
N TYR A 162 -2.83 -13.45 14.73
CA TYR A 162 -2.50 -12.02 14.76
C TYR A 162 -3.74 -11.14 14.69
N LEU A 163 -4.72 -11.45 13.83
CA LEU A 163 -5.96 -10.70 13.72
C LEU A 163 -6.80 -10.76 15.01
N ARG A 164 -6.81 -11.90 15.71
CA ARG A 164 -7.41 -12.01 17.05
C ARG A 164 -6.71 -11.09 18.06
N TYR A 165 -5.38 -11.03 18.03
CA TYR A 165 -4.66 -10.10 18.89
C TYR A 165 -5.00 -8.63 18.58
N CYS A 166 -5.12 -8.25 17.30
CA CYS A 166 -5.59 -6.92 16.90
C CYS A 166 -7.01 -6.63 17.40
N ALA A 167 -7.91 -7.61 17.36
CA ALA A 167 -9.27 -7.48 17.88
C ALA A 167 -9.30 -7.24 19.40
N GLU A 168 -8.38 -7.85 20.15
CA GLU A 168 -8.25 -7.65 21.61
C GLU A 168 -7.48 -6.36 21.97
N ASN A 169 -6.71 -5.80 21.04
CA ASN A 169 -5.81 -4.67 21.26
C ASN A 169 -5.99 -3.57 20.19
N GLN A 170 -7.24 -3.23 19.84
CA GLN A 170 -7.56 -2.36 18.69
C GLN A 170 -6.88 -0.98 18.74
N GLU A 171 -6.59 -0.47 19.94
CA GLU A 171 -5.91 0.80 20.11
C GLU A 171 -4.39 0.72 19.92
N ASN A 172 -3.80 -0.48 19.95
CA ASN A 172 -2.34 -0.68 19.97
C ASN A 172 -1.83 -1.61 18.86
N ALA A 173 -2.70 -2.34 18.16
CA ALA A 173 -2.33 -3.23 17.06
C ALA A 173 -3.32 -3.13 15.90
N GLY A 174 -2.79 -3.09 14.67
CA GLY A 174 -3.58 -3.00 13.46
C GLY A 174 -2.82 -3.43 12.21
N VAL A 175 -3.44 -3.27 11.05
CA VAL A 175 -2.91 -3.69 9.76
C VAL A 175 -2.52 -2.51 8.85
N CYS A 176 -1.33 -2.54 8.27
CA CYS A 176 -0.91 -1.66 7.18
C CYS A 176 -1.04 -2.36 5.83
N LEU A 177 -1.66 -1.70 4.86
CA LEU A 177 -1.82 -2.13 3.46
C LEU A 177 -1.37 -1.02 2.50
N HIS A 178 -0.91 -1.38 1.31
CA HIS A 178 -0.68 -0.45 0.20
C HIS A 178 -1.74 -0.64 -0.88
N GLU A 179 -2.23 0.46 -1.46
CA GLU A 179 -3.30 0.49 -2.46
C GLU A 179 -2.99 1.46 -3.62
N TYR A 180 -2.54 0.90 -4.74
CA TYR A 180 -2.33 1.59 -6.01
C TYR A 180 -3.29 1.06 -7.05
N SER A 181 -3.83 1.94 -7.90
CA SER A 181 -4.62 1.49 -9.05
C SER A 181 -3.80 0.83 -10.16
N LEU A 182 -2.48 1.04 -10.14
CA LEU A 182 -1.52 0.74 -11.21
C LEU A 182 -1.84 1.43 -12.54
N ASP A 183 -2.73 2.43 -12.54
CA ASP A 183 -3.12 3.23 -13.69
C ASP A 183 -3.03 4.73 -13.38
N PRO A 184 -2.09 5.48 -14.00
CA PRO A 184 -1.95 6.92 -13.79
C PRO A 184 -3.17 7.74 -14.24
N LYS A 185 -4.16 7.14 -14.91
CA LYS A 185 -5.35 7.85 -15.41
C LYS A 185 -6.58 7.72 -14.53
N SER A 186 -6.66 6.70 -13.66
CA SER A 186 -7.81 6.52 -12.79
C SER A 186 -7.46 5.70 -11.56
N ILE A 187 -7.64 6.30 -10.38
CA ILE A 187 -7.44 5.61 -9.10
C ILE A 187 -8.46 4.49 -8.86
N GLN A 188 -9.55 4.48 -9.63
CA GLN A 188 -10.63 3.49 -9.51
C GLN A 188 -10.26 2.16 -10.18
N THR A 189 -9.23 2.15 -11.04
CA THR A 189 -8.79 0.95 -11.74
C THR A 189 -8.40 -0.13 -10.71
N GLY A 190 -8.98 -1.32 -10.87
CA GLY A 190 -8.73 -2.46 -9.99
C GLY A 190 -9.54 -2.48 -8.69
N HIS A 191 -10.46 -1.54 -8.44
CA HIS A 191 -11.40 -1.63 -7.32
C HIS A 191 -12.31 -2.87 -7.44
N PRO A 192 -12.58 -3.64 -6.35
CA PRO A 192 -12.12 -3.45 -4.97
C PRO A 192 -10.80 -4.18 -4.62
N HIS A 193 -10.12 -4.80 -5.57
CA HIS A 193 -9.03 -5.75 -5.31
C HIS A 193 -7.65 -5.10 -5.19
N LEU A 194 -7.40 -3.99 -5.89
CA LEU A 194 -6.18 -3.21 -5.78
C LEU A 194 -6.37 -2.02 -4.82
N VAL A 195 -7.48 -1.30 -5.00
CA VAL A 195 -7.93 -0.19 -4.16
C VAL A 195 -9.23 -0.58 -3.47
N GLY A 196 -9.33 -0.40 -2.15
CA GLY A 196 -10.43 -0.89 -1.32
C GLY A 196 -10.25 -2.31 -0.79
N ARG A 197 -9.03 -2.86 -0.89
CA ARG A 197 -8.74 -4.28 -0.60
C ARG A 197 -8.78 -4.61 0.89
N PHE A 198 -8.76 -3.59 1.76
CA PHE A 198 -9.08 -3.75 3.18
C PHE A 198 -10.44 -4.44 3.41
N LYS A 199 -11.38 -4.36 2.46
CA LYS A 199 -12.66 -5.06 2.54
C LYS A 199 -12.50 -6.58 2.55
N GLN A 200 -11.55 -7.13 1.78
CA GLN A 200 -11.28 -8.58 1.82
C GLN A 200 -10.76 -9.00 3.19
N LEU A 201 -9.87 -8.21 3.80
CA LEU A 201 -9.41 -8.44 5.17
C LEU A 201 -10.59 -8.41 6.16
N PHE A 202 -11.49 -7.43 6.04
CA PHE A 202 -12.67 -7.33 6.90
C PHE A 202 -13.63 -8.50 6.69
N ASP A 203 -13.87 -8.93 5.45
CA ASP A 203 -14.69 -10.10 5.14
C ASP A 203 -14.09 -11.38 5.74
N THR A 204 -12.76 -11.50 5.78
CA THR A 204 -12.09 -12.59 6.50
C THR A 204 -12.33 -12.49 8.01
N CYS A 205 -12.14 -11.32 8.63
CA CYS A 205 -12.44 -11.15 10.04
C CYS A 205 -13.90 -11.50 10.37
N ASP A 206 -14.86 -11.01 9.58
CA ASP A 206 -16.28 -11.24 9.77
C ASP A 206 -16.63 -12.73 9.66
N ARG A 207 -16.09 -13.46 8.66
CA ARG A 207 -16.28 -14.92 8.50
C ARG A 207 -15.76 -15.73 9.69
N HIS A 208 -14.71 -15.24 10.33
CA HIS A 208 -14.06 -15.92 11.46
C HIS A 208 -14.54 -15.40 12.84
N GLY A 209 -15.52 -14.49 12.87
CA GLY A 209 -16.03 -13.91 14.12
C GLY A 209 -14.99 -13.07 14.87
N ILE A 210 -14.02 -12.50 14.15
CA ILE A 210 -12.95 -11.66 14.68
C ILE A 210 -13.37 -10.19 14.48
N ALA A 211 -13.28 -9.35 15.50
CA ALA A 211 -13.52 -7.92 15.32
C ALA A 211 -12.50 -7.33 14.33
N ARG A 212 -12.96 -6.49 13.40
CA ARG A 212 -12.11 -5.91 12.36
C ARG A 212 -10.93 -5.14 12.99
N PRO A 213 -9.70 -5.30 12.47
CA PRO A 213 -8.54 -4.58 12.97
C PRO A 213 -8.58 -3.12 12.48
N LYS A 214 -7.87 -2.23 13.19
CA LYS A 214 -7.56 -0.90 12.63
C LYS A 214 -6.66 -1.05 11.41
N VAL A 215 -6.88 -0.24 10.38
CA VAL A 215 -6.15 -0.27 9.11
C VAL A 215 -5.59 1.11 8.79
N ILE A 216 -4.32 1.17 8.41
CA ILE A 216 -3.72 2.32 7.75
C ILE A 216 -3.34 1.90 6.33
N ILE A 217 -3.76 2.68 5.34
CA ILE A 217 -3.27 2.53 3.97
C ILE A 217 -1.95 3.31 3.89
N GLY A 218 -0.84 2.63 4.18
CA GLY A 218 0.50 3.22 4.34
C GLY A 218 1.01 3.88 3.06
N GLU A 219 0.61 3.32 1.92
CA GLU A 219 0.87 3.88 0.59
C GLU A 219 -0.42 3.81 -0.23
N ALA A 220 -0.84 4.94 -0.79
CA ALA A 220 -1.97 5.03 -1.69
C ALA A 220 -1.62 5.86 -2.92
N GLY A 221 -2.20 5.53 -4.07
CA GLY A 221 -2.05 6.38 -5.25
C GLY A 221 -2.42 5.72 -6.56
N TRP A 222 -1.89 6.27 -7.64
CA TRP A 222 -2.17 5.79 -8.98
C TRP A 222 -1.12 4.76 -9.41
N ALA A 223 0.14 5.17 -9.43
CA ALA A 223 1.31 4.34 -9.70
C ALA A 223 2.48 4.75 -8.78
N HIS A 224 3.50 3.90 -8.68
CA HIS A 224 4.65 4.11 -7.81
C HIS A 224 5.52 5.33 -8.17
N ASP A 225 5.53 5.72 -9.45
CA ASP A 225 6.35 6.79 -10.03
C ASP A 225 5.52 7.90 -10.68
N SER A 226 4.19 7.76 -10.76
CA SER A 226 3.36 8.65 -11.54
C SER A 226 2.05 9.00 -10.83
N VAL A 227 1.66 10.27 -10.96
CA VAL A 227 0.38 10.82 -10.50
C VAL A 227 -0.19 11.69 -11.61
N PRO A 228 -1.53 11.81 -11.74
CA PRO A 228 -2.14 12.78 -12.62
C PRO A 228 -1.64 14.19 -12.26
N GLU A 229 -1.48 15.05 -13.26
CA GLU A 229 -1.18 16.46 -13.00
C GLU A 229 -2.27 17.06 -12.11
N SER A 230 -1.89 17.76 -11.05
CA SER A 230 -2.86 18.50 -10.24
C SER A 230 -3.45 19.65 -11.06
N PRO A 231 -4.77 19.92 -10.97
CA PRO A 231 -5.74 19.31 -10.05
C PRO A 231 -6.54 18.13 -10.65
N LEU A 232 -6.10 17.53 -11.76
CA LEU A 232 -6.88 16.51 -12.48
C LEU A 232 -7.21 15.28 -11.63
N GLY A 233 -6.37 14.93 -10.65
CA GLY A 233 -6.63 13.81 -9.73
C GLY A 233 -7.54 14.13 -8.55
N LEU A 234 -8.07 15.36 -8.39
CA LEU A 234 -8.88 15.69 -7.21
C LEU A 234 -10.22 14.92 -7.14
N ASP A 235 -10.84 14.63 -8.29
CA ASP A 235 -12.07 13.82 -8.33
C ASP A 235 -11.81 12.37 -7.91
N ASP A 236 -10.66 11.82 -8.34
CA ASP A 236 -10.17 10.52 -7.90
C ASP A 236 -9.94 10.48 -6.38
N LEU A 237 -9.31 11.51 -5.82
CA LEU A 237 -9.10 11.61 -4.37
C LEU A 237 -10.40 11.79 -3.60
N LYS A 238 -11.38 12.51 -4.16
CA LYS A 238 -12.72 12.60 -3.58
C LYS A 238 -13.39 11.23 -3.55
N TRP A 239 -13.35 10.49 -4.66
CA TRP A 239 -13.88 9.13 -4.73
C TRP A 239 -13.18 8.22 -3.71
N LEU A 240 -11.86 8.30 -3.61
CA LEU A 240 -11.08 7.52 -2.66
C LEU A 240 -11.46 7.84 -1.21
N ALA A 241 -11.71 9.12 -0.90
CA ALA A 241 -12.20 9.52 0.41
C ALA A 241 -13.58 8.90 0.70
N ASP A 242 -14.46 8.84 -0.29
CA ASP A 242 -15.78 8.20 -0.18
C ASP A 242 -15.69 6.68 -0.01
N VAL A 243 -14.63 6.02 -0.50
CA VAL A 243 -14.37 4.58 -0.25
C VAL A 243 -14.01 4.32 1.21
N TYR A 244 -13.18 5.17 1.83
CA TYR A 244 -12.69 4.97 3.20
C TYR A 244 -13.59 5.56 4.28
N ALA A 245 -14.33 6.62 3.96
CA ALA A 245 -15.14 7.36 4.92
C ALA A 245 -16.18 6.53 5.71
N PRO A 246 -16.83 5.48 5.15
CA PRO A 246 -17.77 4.65 5.89
C PRO A 246 -17.14 3.82 7.01
N TYR A 247 -15.83 3.56 6.97
CA TYR A 247 -15.20 2.55 7.82
C TYR A 247 -14.38 3.20 8.93
N ASP A 248 -14.84 3.18 10.18
CA ASP A 248 -14.09 3.70 11.34
C ASP A 248 -12.83 2.88 11.65
N ASP A 249 -12.73 1.68 11.10
CA ASP A 249 -11.56 0.83 11.19
C ASP A 249 -10.46 1.25 10.22
N VAL A 250 -10.80 1.94 9.12
CA VAL A 250 -9.79 2.58 8.26
C VAL A 250 -9.43 3.92 8.86
N LEU A 251 -8.23 4.03 9.45
CA LEU A 251 -7.75 5.24 10.10
C LEU A 251 -7.34 6.32 9.09
N GLY A 252 -6.79 5.89 7.94
CA GLY A 252 -6.51 6.78 6.82
C GLY A 252 -5.54 6.22 5.81
N ALA A 253 -5.27 7.01 4.78
CA ALA A 253 -4.44 6.68 3.64
C ALA A 253 -3.42 7.79 3.33
N ALA A 254 -2.19 7.43 2.98
CA ALA A 254 -1.15 8.38 2.66
C ALA A 254 -0.72 8.30 1.20
N LEU A 255 -0.86 9.41 0.48
CA LEU A 255 -0.45 9.50 -0.91
C LEU A 255 1.06 9.35 -1.06
N TRP A 256 1.46 8.41 -1.90
CA TRP A 256 2.84 8.20 -2.30
C TRP A 256 3.23 9.20 -3.40
N TRP A 257 4.29 10.01 -3.29
CA TRP A 257 5.26 10.15 -2.20
C TRP A 257 5.97 11.50 -2.30
N LEU A 258 6.19 12.18 -1.16
CA LEU A 258 6.85 13.49 -1.09
C LEU A 258 8.35 13.42 -0.77
N GLY A 259 8.93 12.24 -0.64
CA GLY A 259 10.37 12.05 -0.40
C GLY A 259 11.19 11.89 -1.68
N PRO A 260 12.50 11.56 -1.60
CA PRO A 260 13.38 11.47 -2.76
C PRO A 260 13.16 10.19 -3.59
N LYS A 261 13.86 10.08 -4.72
CA LYS A 261 13.87 8.93 -5.66
C LYS A 261 12.58 8.80 -6.50
N PHE A 262 12.33 7.61 -7.06
CA PHE A 262 11.12 7.25 -7.83
C PHE A 262 10.79 8.26 -8.94
N ASP A 263 11.80 8.53 -9.79
CA ASP A 263 11.71 9.43 -10.95
C ASP A 263 11.19 10.84 -10.67
N GLY A 264 11.43 11.33 -9.44
CA GLY A 264 11.04 12.68 -9.03
C GLY A 264 9.54 12.84 -8.79
N ILE A 265 8.84 11.74 -8.46
CA ILE A 265 7.40 11.75 -8.13
C ILE A 265 7.06 12.81 -7.08
N ALA A 266 7.95 13.11 -6.13
CA ALA A 266 7.72 14.17 -5.15
C ALA A 266 7.40 15.53 -5.77
N ASN A 267 8.02 15.90 -6.89
CA ASN A 267 7.70 17.16 -7.57
C ASN A 267 6.36 17.10 -8.32
N ARG A 268 5.93 15.90 -8.75
CA ARG A 268 4.62 15.68 -9.38
C ARG A 268 3.49 15.67 -8.35
N LEU A 269 3.73 15.11 -7.17
CA LEU A 269 2.76 15.06 -6.08
C LEU A 269 2.68 16.36 -5.29
N GLN A 270 3.79 17.10 -5.11
CA GLN A 270 3.82 18.31 -4.28
C GLN A 270 2.68 19.30 -4.56
N PRO A 271 2.26 19.59 -5.81
CA PRO A 271 1.13 20.46 -6.09
C PRO A 271 -0.19 20.06 -5.39
N TYR A 272 -0.39 18.78 -5.08
CA TYR A 272 -1.56 18.30 -4.33
C TYR A 272 -1.60 18.78 -2.88
N THR A 273 -0.45 19.13 -2.29
CA THR A 273 -0.44 19.73 -0.94
C THR A 273 -1.23 21.04 -0.87
N GLU A 274 -1.34 21.78 -1.98
CA GLU A 274 -2.20 22.97 -2.05
C GLU A 274 -3.57 22.66 -2.63
N SER A 275 -3.64 21.89 -3.72
CA SER A 275 -4.92 21.70 -4.42
C SER A 275 -5.91 20.82 -3.65
N MET A 276 -5.46 19.98 -2.71
CA MET A 276 -6.34 19.22 -1.82
C MET A 276 -6.93 20.05 -0.68
N ILE A 277 -6.43 21.26 -0.38
CA ILE A 277 -6.90 22.07 0.75
C ILE A 277 -8.42 22.31 0.70
N PRO A 278 -9.02 22.78 -0.41
CA PRO A 278 -10.47 22.99 -0.48
C PRO A 278 -11.27 21.70 -0.26
N LEU A 279 -10.75 20.56 -0.74
CA LEU A 279 -11.38 19.26 -0.53
C LEU A 279 -11.33 18.88 0.96
N ALA A 280 -10.17 18.98 1.60
CA ALA A 280 -10.00 18.68 3.02
C ALA A 280 -10.85 19.60 3.93
N GLU A 281 -10.99 20.87 3.59
CA GLU A 281 -11.77 21.85 4.38
C GLU A 281 -13.29 21.66 4.26
N SER A 282 -13.77 21.23 3.08
CA SER A 282 -15.20 21.16 2.78
C SER A 282 -15.80 19.75 2.81
N TYR A 283 -14.95 18.71 2.88
CA TYR A 283 -15.41 17.34 2.83
C TYR A 283 -16.32 17.00 4.02
N VAL A 284 -17.49 16.46 3.70
CA VAL A 284 -18.42 15.85 4.64
C VAL A 284 -18.94 14.57 4.00
N PHE A 285 -18.73 13.44 4.67
CA PHE A 285 -19.31 12.17 4.25
C PHE A 285 -20.82 12.17 4.56
N ARG A 286 -21.64 11.79 3.57
CA ARG A 286 -23.12 11.79 3.68
C ARG A 286 -23.75 10.40 3.54
N GLY A 287 -22.94 9.35 3.47
CA GLY A 287 -23.43 7.98 3.45
C GLY A 287 -23.59 7.39 4.85
N GLU A 288 -24.04 6.15 4.92
CA GLU A 288 -24.16 5.40 6.16
C GLU A 288 -22.79 4.86 6.60
N PRO A 289 -22.45 4.92 7.90
CA PRO A 289 -21.31 4.21 8.46
C PRO A 289 -21.42 2.71 8.20
N ASN A 290 -20.30 2.07 7.86
CA ASN A 290 -20.17 0.63 7.79
C ASN A 290 -19.55 0.13 9.10
N THR A 291 -20.42 -0.23 10.05
CA THR A 291 -19.99 -0.85 11.30
C THR A 291 -19.85 -2.36 11.12
N ALA A 292 -18.89 -2.97 11.81
CA ALA A 292 -18.75 -4.42 11.87
C ALA A 292 -20.07 -5.08 12.32
N PRO A 293 -20.38 -6.30 11.86
CA PRO A 293 -21.47 -7.10 12.45
C PRO A 293 -21.25 -7.24 13.95
N ALA A 294 -22.32 -7.20 14.75
CA ALA A 294 -22.21 -7.44 16.19
C ALA A 294 -21.62 -8.84 16.42
N VAL A 295 -20.47 -8.93 17.08
CA VAL A 295 -19.89 -10.21 17.50
C VAL A 295 -20.79 -10.76 18.62
N ASP A 296 -21.53 -11.83 18.32
CA ASP A 296 -22.35 -12.51 19.32
C ASP A 296 -21.43 -13.18 20.36
N THR A 297 -21.32 -12.54 21.52
CA THR A 297 -20.54 -13.05 22.67
C THR A 297 -21.32 -14.06 23.51
N SER A 298 -22.53 -14.47 23.09
CA SER A 298 -23.41 -15.36 23.85
C SER A 298 -23.32 -16.87 23.51
N GLY A 299 -22.28 -17.29 22.79
CA GLY A 299 -22.10 -18.68 22.34
C GLY A 299 -21.43 -19.63 23.33
N GLY A 300 -21.98 -19.80 24.54
CA GLY A 300 -21.65 -20.93 25.40
C GLY A 300 -22.25 -22.24 24.87
N GLY A 301 -21.40 -23.18 24.44
CA GLY A 301 -21.65 -24.63 24.36
C GLY A 301 -22.99 -25.12 23.79
N GLY A 302 -22.99 -25.61 22.55
CA GLY A 302 -24.08 -26.42 22.01
C GLY A 302 -23.71 -27.06 20.69
N GLY A 303 -23.48 -28.37 20.68
CA GLY A 303 -23.10 -29.12 19.50
C GLY A 303 -24.26 -29.45 18.56
N GLY A 304 -23.89 -29.72 17.30
CA GLY A 304 -24.55 -30.67 16.41
C GLY A 304 -25.68 -30.14 15.52
N GLY A 305 -25.50 -30.30 14.21
CA GLY A 305 -26.59 -30.29 13.24
C GLY A 305 -26.21 -29.62 11.93
N GLY A 306 -25.61 -30.39 11.02
CA GLY A 306 -25.32 -29.92 9.67
C GLY A 306 -26.59 -29.69 8.86
N ASP A 307 -26.57 -28.63 8.07
CA ASP A 307 -27.34 -28.55 6.83
C ASP A 307 -26.52 -27.74 5.82
N SER A 308 -25.98 -28.45 4.84
CA SER A 308 -25.24 -27.91 3.71
C SER A 308 -26.23 -27.39 2.66
N GLY A 309 -26.80 -26.22 2.91
CA GLY A 309 -27.55 -25.46 1.90
C GLY A 309 -26.58 -24.64 1.05
N GLY A 310 -26.38 -25.08 -0.19
CA GLY A 310 -25.38 -24.53 -1.11
C GLY A 310 -25.47 -23.02 -1.32
N ALA A 311 -24.37 -22.33 -1.04
CA ALA A 311 -24.11 -21.00 -1.57
C ALA A 311 -23.83 -21.10 -3.08
N PRO A 312 -24.29 -20.14 -3.90
CA PRO A 312 -24.07 -20.15 -5.33
C PRO A 312 -22.56 -20.05 -5.62
N SER A 313 -22.05 -21.04 -6.35
CA SER A 313 -20.70 -21.02 -6.91
C SER A 313 -20.54 -19.79 -7.81
N ILE A 314 -19.73 -18.82 -7.40
CA ILE A 314 -19.23 -17.82 -8.33
C ILE A 314 -18.20 -18.54 -9.19
N ILE A 315 -18.49 -18.58 -10.48
CA ILE A 315 -17.69 -19.21 -11.53
C ILE A 315 -16.30 -18.55 -11.53
N ASN A 316 -15.27 -19.38 -11.34
CA ASN A 316 -13.86 -19.09 -11.49
C ASN A 316 -13.58 -18.17 -12.69
N ALA A 317 -12.97 -17.00 -12.43
CA ALA A 317 -12.05 -16.44 -13.39
C ALA A 317 -10.76 -17.28 -13.29
N ASP A 318 -10.47 -18.04 -14.32
CA ASP A 318 -9.25 -18.82 -14.45
C ASP A 318 -8.03 -17.89 -14.41
N PHE A 319 -7.24 -17.97 -13.33
CA PHE A 319 -5.94 -17.28 -13.19
C PHE A 319 -4.77 -18.16 -13.70
N GLY A 320 -5.03 -19.13 -14.58
CA GLY A 320 -4.04 -20.05 -15.17
C GLY A 320 -3.07 -19.45 -16.20
N GLY A 321 -2.85 -18.12 -16.22
CA GLY A 321 -1.89 -17.46 -17.12
C GLY A 321 -0.61 -17.08 -16.40
N GLY A 322 0.37 -18.00 -16.34
CA GLY A 322 1.59 -17.89 -15.54
C GLY A 322 2.43 -16.61 -15.72
N TYR A 323 2.85 -16.08 -14.57
CA TYR A 323 4.01 -15.17 -14.42
C TYR A 323 5.27 -16.02 -14.27
N VAL A 324 6.42 -15.52 -14.73
CA VAL A 324 7.71 -16.20 -14.58
C VAL A 324 8.43 -15.59 -13.37
N ASP A 325 8.79 -16.41 -12.39
CA ASP A 325 9.56 -15.97 -11.22
C ASP A 325 10.94 -15.48 -11.64
N ALA A 326 11.31 -14.27 -11.21
CA ALA A 326 12.70 -13.84 -11.23
C ALA A 326 13.44 -14.55 -10.09
N THR A 327 14.33 -15.48 -10.42
CA THR A 327 15.06 -16.35 -9.49
C THR A 327 16.25 -15.66 -8.79
N ASP A 328 16.23 -14.34 -8.65
CA ASP A 328 17.36 -13.59 -8.11
C ASP A 328 16.89 -12.56 -7.06
N ASP A 329 17.19 -12.88 -5.80
CA ASP A 329 16.83 -12.11 -4.58
C ASP A 329 17.51 -10.74 -4.48
N SER A 330 18.24 -10.31 -5.52
CA SER A 330 18.96 -9.03 -5.56
C SER A 330 18.22 -7.89 -6.26
N MET A 331 17.01 -8.11 -6.79
CA MET A 331 16.26 -7.09 -7.52
C MET A 331 14.92 -6.76 -6.86
N PHE A 332 14.92 -5.69 -6.06
CA PHE A 332 13.76 -5.09 -5.39
C PHE A 332 12.52 -4.81 -6.28
N PHE A 333 12.62 -4.91 -7.60
CA PHE A 333 11.54 -4.53 -8.54
C PHE A 333 11.33 -5.50 -9.72
N ALA A 334 11.98 -6.68 -9.73
CA ALA A 334 11.78 -7.64 -10.84
C ALA A 334 10.48 -8.46 -10.74
N GLN A 335 9.62 -8.21 -9.75
CA GLN A 335 8.55 -9.15 -9.42
C GLN A 335 7.39 -9.18 -10.41
N HIS A 336 7.23 -8.25 -11.36
CA HIS A 336 6.13 -8.27 -12.34
C HIS A 336 6.60 -7.99 -13.78
N ILE A 337 6.92 -9.05 -14.54
CA ILE A 337 7.15 -8.96 -16.00
C ILE A 337 5.96 -9.59 -16.74
N PRO A 338 5.24 -8.85 -17.60
CA PRO A 338 4.21 -9.42 -18.46
C PRO A 338 4.81 -10.47 -19.41
N ASN A 339 4.10 -11.59 -19.58
CA ASN A 339 4.59 -12.71 -20.37
C ASN A 339 4.94 -12.27 -21.82
N GLY A 340 6.19 -12.54 -22.25
CA GLY A 340 6.70 -12.19 -23.59
C GLY A 340 7.63 -10.96 -23.69
N TRP A 341 7.93 -10.26 -22.59
CA TRP A 341 8.88 -9.13 -22.57
C TRP A 341 10.28 -9.59 -22.14
N ASN A 342 11.33 -9.09 -22.81
CA ASN A 342 12.73 -9.38 -22.48
C ASN A 342 13.36 -8.22 -21.70
N LEU A 343 14.33 -8.48 -20.82
CA LEU A 343 15.14 -7.43 -20.20
C LEU A 343 16.38 -7.14 -21.04
N ASN A 344 16.78 -5.87 -21.16
CA ASN A 344 18.09 -5.52 -21.68
C ASN A 344 19.19 -5.66 -20.60
N ALA A 345 20.46 -5.50 -20.98
CA ALA A 345 21.61 -5.62 -20.07
C ALA A 345 21.62 -4.60 -18.90
N SER A 346 20.74 -3.60 -18.92
CA SER A 346 20.54 -2.64 -17.83
C SER A 346 19.27 -2.89 -17.00
N GLY A 347 18.59 -4.03 -17.19
CA GLY A 347 17.41 -4.41 -16.43
C GLY A 347 16.12 -3.67 -16.84
N THR A 348 16.08 -3.05 -18.02
CA THR A 348 14.88 -2.37 -18.53
C THR A 348 14.02 -3.33 -19.37
N PRO A 349 12.69 -3.41 -19.16
CA PRO A 349 11.79 -4.19 -19.99
C PRO A 349 11.75 -3.70 -21.44
N VAL A 350 11.85 -4.63 -22.38
CA VAL A 350 11.78 -4.41 -23.83
C VAL A 350 10.66 -5.28 -24.39
N ALA A 351 9.67 -4.63 -25.04
CA ALA A 351 8.56 -5.31 -25.69
C ALA A 351 9.05 -6.23 -26.83
N PRO A 352 8.40 -7.38 -27.08
CA PRO A 352 8.75 -8.25 -28.20
C PRO A 352 8.48 -7.54 -29.54
N GLU A 353 9.33 -7.81 -30.53
CA GLU A 353 9.20 -7.25 -31.88
C GLU A 353 7.82 -7.60 -32.48
N CYS A 354 6.97 -6.59 -32.68
CA CYS A 354 5.67 -6.78 -33.33
C CYS A 354 5.80 -6.48 -34.83
N THR A 355 5.47 -7.43 -35.69
CA THR A 355 5.37 -7.19 -37.15
C THR A 355 4.00 -6.59 -37.44
N VAL A 356 3.94 -5.32 -37.80
CA VAL A 356 2.69 -4.63 -38.15
C VAL A 356 2.38 -4.86 -39.64
N TYR A 357 1.24 -5.49 -39.94
CA TYR A 357 0.66 -5.44 -41.28
C TYR A 357 -0.15 -4.15 -41.38
N ALA A 358 0.38 -3.15 -42.09
CA ALA A 358 -0.33 -1.91 -42.34
C ALA A 358 -1.44 -2.17 -43.37
N ASP A 359 -2.69 -2.20 -42.94
CA ASP A 359 -3.82 -1.96 -43.84
C ASP A 359 -4.37 -0.56 -43.56
N THR A 360 -4.49 0.23 -44.63
CA THR A 360 -5.06 1.58 -44.69
C THR A 360 -4.36 2.74 -43.95
N ALA A 361 -3.14 3.09 -44.37
CA ALA A 361 -2.71 4.49 -44.59
C ALA A 361 -1.39 4.50 -45.37
N TYR A 362 -1.23 5.42 -46.33
CA TYR A 362 -0.13 5.58 -47.30
C TYR A 362 -0.26 4.82 -48.64
N ARG A 363 -1.06 5.39 -49.55
CA ARG A 363 -0.75 5.38 -50.98
C ARG A 363 0.37 6.39 -51.25
N LEU A 364 1.63 6.02 -51.07
CA LEU A 364 2.78 6.71 -51.68
C LEU A 364 3.88 5.68 -51.99
N VAL A 365 3.96 5.34 -53.28
CA VAL A 365 5.11 4.80 -54.03
C VAL A 365 5.85 3.57 -53.45
N GLY A 366 5.38 2.38 -53.84
CA GLY A 366 6.27 1.30 -54.28
C GLY A 366 7.16 0.57 -53.27
N ALA A 367 6.92 0.66 -51.97
CA ALA A 367 7.65 -0.15 -50.98
C ALA A 367 6.80 -1.36 -50.54
N GLY A 368 7.39 -2.56 -50.62
CA GLY A 368 6.83 -3.77 -50.02
C GLY A 368 6.86 -3.72 -48.48
N PRO A 369 6.42 -4.80 -47.79
CA PRO A 369 6.40 -4.84 -46.33
C PRO A 369 7.80 -4.56 -45.75
N PHE A 370 7.90 -3.64 -44.80
CA PHE A 370 9.14 -3.31 -44.08
C PHE A 370 8.98 -3.62 -42.58
N LYS A 371 10.06 -4.09 -41.96
CA LYS A 371 10.15 -4.37 -40.52
C LYS A 371 10.57 -3.09 -39.78
N ALA A 372 9.69 -2.54 -38.95
CA ALA A 372 10.02 -1.41 -38.06
C ALA A 372 9.76 -1.76 -36.59
N THR A 373 10.58 -1.23 -35.69
CA THR A 373 10.34 -1.29 -34.24
C THR A 373 9.40 -0.17 -33.79
N LEU A 374 8.66 -0.34 -32.68
CA LEU A 374 7.74 0.68 -32.18
C LEU A 374 8.44 2.03 -31.89
N SER A 375 9.74 1.99 -31.53
CA SER A 375 10.56 3.18 -31.34
C SER A 375 10.85 3.95 -32.64
N GLN A 376 10.84 3.28 -33.80
CA GLN A 376 10.97 3.91 -35.12
C GLN A 376 9.65 4.57 -35.55
N ILE A 377 8.51 4.02 -35.14
CA ILE A 377 7.17 4.58 -35.43
C ILE A 377 6.93 5.84 -34.59
N VAL A 378 7.31 5.83 -33.32
CA VAL A 378 7.16 7.00 -32.41
C VAL A 378 8.12 8.15 -32.78
N ARG A 379 9.30 7.86 -33.34
CA ARG A 379 10.23 8.89 -33.84
C ARG A 379 9.85 9.47 -35.21
N GLY A 380 8.93 8.85 -35.94
CA GLY A 380 8.50 9.28 -37.28
C GLY A 380 7.41 10.36 -37.30
N LEU A 381 6.90 10.80 -36.15
CA LEU A 381 5.80 11.77 -36.04
C LEU A 381 6.24 13.21 -35.71
N ASN A 382 7.53 13.52 -35.83
CA ASN A 382 8.03 14.89 -35.62
C ASN A 382 8.76 15.39 -36.89
N PRO A 383 8.10 16.14 -37.79
CA PRO A 383 8.69 16.51 -39.08
C PRO A 383 9.74 17.65 -39.06
N ASP A 384 9.97 18.36 -37.96
CA ASP A 384 10.86 19.53 -37.93
C ASP A 384 11.57 19.60 -36.55
N GLY A 385 12.89 19.73 -36.34
CA GLY A 385 14.02 19.97 -37.21
C GLY A 385 15.24 20.42 -36.38
N PHE A 386 16.37 19.71 -36.58
CA PHE A 386 17.75 20.22 -36.72
C PHE A 386 18.71 20.52 -35.53
N TYR A 387 19.77 19.69 -35.50
CA TYR A 387 21.23 19.93 -35.32
C TYR A 387 21.76 21.22 -34.64
N ARG A 388 22.55 21.04 -33.57
CA ARG A 388 24.03 21.01 -33.61
C ARG A 388 24.61 20.32 -32.38
#